data_AF-A0A2G9TDR4-F1
#
_entry.id   AF-A0A2G9TDR4-F1
#
_cell.length_a   1.000
_cell.length_b   1.000
_cell.length_c   1.000
_cell.angle_alpha   90.00
_cell.angle_beta   90.00
_cell.angle_gamma   90.00
#
_symmetry.space_group_name_H-M   'P 1'
#
loop_
_entity.id
_entity.type
_entity.pdbx_description
1 polymer ?
#
loop_
_entity_poly.entity_id
_entity_poly.type
_entity_poly.pdbx_seq_one_letter_code
_entity_poly.pdbx_strand_id
1 'polypeptide(L)'
;LGRNCMAVSSGNDSFLRALRLEKWLERAENFLSPYLEKKVVVVGLVGKDSLNRAKGEDLNDLLRMDVFPRWTDPEDTMSIQAFYCLDSNAIYLVLNGYNDFAHLRQLFASNHDKSFFERIAESEELEIRLLHYLCILSHLIIFVESSTRFDISLSDTLSTVNKIRKNVRESVSEKLEETSNEAAEWIREGRIALPRILFAFQRNIIRNELGFVKKREICDKLEHNLESQIYSVLKCYRLVEQSSGDSLGYVPENDAFVNVMQPVLVNVNPLADILQIALGKDLVEDGDDKSEKTPSFTRFLRTHIDSLRASKSKIYEIPKLELWVKYAQALVDLIKPDSEMLTRKLLNQYINRQLQFTRMLNAKHVKEAIARYTGASSGFAKGKAITDRARNQVVAMAIAYLDAVLVGNRDDAVAQIRAACDNLWQGGMRGCEQISMTGNRCQLKVHPAVGDASVDPSAWEMHSNDITYLSTCSCGRRQA
;
A
#
# COMPACT_ATOMS: atom_id res chain seq x y z
N LEU A 1 -29.67 -35.25 12.26
CA LEU A 1 -30.50 -34.41 13.15
C LEU A 1 -30.33 -32.95 12.73
N GLY A 2 -30.98 -32.59 11.62
CA GLY A 2 -31.00 -31.23 11.11
C GLY A 2 -32.01 -30.39 11.89
N ARG A 3 -31.61 -29.20 12.32
CA ARG A 3 -32.54 -28.20 12.84
C ARG A 3 -32.71 -27.12 11.78
N ASN A 4 -33.98 -26.96 11.39
CA ASN A 4 -34.54 -25.96 10.51
C ASN A 4 -34.03 -24.55 10.86
N CYS A 5 -33.24 -23.95 9.98
CA CYS A 5 -33.23 -22.50 9.84
C CYS A 5 -34.48 -22.13 9.02
N MET A 6 -35.42 -21.44 9.67
CA MET A 6 -36.59 -20.89 9.00
C MET A 6 -36.12 -19.96 7.87
N ALA A 7 -36.48 -20.31 6.63
CA ALA A 7 -36.43 -19.40 5.51
C ALA A 7 -37.44 -18.28 5.75
N VAL A 8 -36.94 -17.13 6.22
CA VAL A 8 -37.71 -15.87 6.18
C VAL A 8 -37.56 -15.30 4.78
N SER A 9 -38.56 -15.56 3.95
CA SER A 9 -38.69 -15.00 2.61
C SER A 9 -39.10 -13.52 2.69
N SER A 10 -38.13 -12.61 2.76
CA SER A 10 -38.32 -11.20 2.44
C SER A 10 -36.96 -10.52 2.20
N GLY A 11 -36.57 -10.28 0.95
CA GLY A 11 -35.65 -9.22 0.47
C GLY A 11 -34.27 -9.00 1.14
N ASN A 12 -33.83 -9.82 2.09
CA ASN A 12 -32.71 -9.54 2.99
C ASN A 12 -31.48 -10.43 2.70
N ASP A 13 -30.94 -10.37 1.48
CA ASP A 13 -29.65 -11.00 1.17
C ASP A 13 -28.48 -10.42 2.01
N SER A 14 -28.70 -9.29 2.69
CA SER A 14 -27.70 -8.60 3.52
C SER A 14 -27.27 -9.36 4.78
N PHE A 15 -28.03 -10.37 5.23
CA PHE A 15 -27.65 -11.20 6.38
C PHE A 15 -26.80 -12.41 6.01
N LEU A 16 -26.73 -12.77 4.72
CA LEU A 16 -26.11 -14.01 4.26
C LEU A 16 -24.74 -13.79 3.63
N ARG A 17 -24.37 -12.54 3.33
CA ARG A 17 -23.11 -12.20 2.68
C ARG A 17 -22.39 -11.09 3.43
N ALA A 18 -21.07 -11.10 3.34
CA ALA A 18 -20.27 -9.98 3.79
C ALA A 18 -20.55 -8.75 2.90
N LEU A 19 -20.55 -7.57 3.52
CA LEU A 19 -20.71 -6.30 2.83
C LEU A 19 -19.47 -5.46 3.05
N ARG A 20 -19.16 -4.59 2.08
CA ARG A 20 -18.17 -3.54 2.26
C ARG A 20 -18.48 -2.70 3.52
N LEU A 21 -17.47 -2.46 4.34
CA LEU A 21 -17.56 -1.92 5.71
C LEU A 21 -18.41 -0.65 5.79
N GLU A 22 -18.21 0.30 4.89
CA GLU A 22 -18.94 1.57 4.88
C GLU A 22 -20.45 1.33 4.72
N LYS A 23 -20.84 0.52 3.74
CA LYS A 23 -22.23 0.12 3.50
C LYS A 23 -22.80 -0.72 4.66
N TRP A 24 -21.94 -1.53 5.29
CA TRP A 24 -22.33 -2.35 6.43
C TRP A 24 -22.64 -1.47 7.66
N LEU A 25 -21.78 -0.50 7.96
CA LEU A 25 -21.94 0.42 9.10
C LEU A 25 -23.17 1.32 8.96
N GLU A 26 -23.49 1.81 7.75
CA GLU A 26 -24.71 2.59 7.48
C GLU A 26 -25.99 1.82 7.79
N ARG A 27 -25.96 0.51 7.56
CA ARG A 27 -27.13 -0.36 7.73
C ARG A 27 -27.18 -0.99 9.12
N ALA A 28 -26.03 -1.08 9.81
CA ALA A 28 -25.83 -1.85 11.04
C ALA A 28 -26.88 -1.55 12.11
N GLU A 29 -27.18 -0.27 12.38
CA GLU A 29 -28.14 0.11 13.42
C GLU A 29 -29.56 -0.41 13.13
N ASN A 30 -29.96 -0.41 11.85
CA ASN A 30 -31.30 -0.84 11.44
C ASN A 30 -31.47 -2.36 11.56
N PHE A 31 -30.51 -3.14 11.02
CA PHE A 31 -30.64 -4.59 10.98
C PHE A 31 -30.12 -5.31 12.24
N LEU A 32 -29.26 -4.67 13.05
CA LEU A 32 -28.74 -5.23 14.30
C LEU A 32 -29.46 -4.71 15.55
N SER A 33 -30.53 -3.92 15.40
CA SER A 33 -31.34 -3.38 16.50
C SER A 33 -31.65 -4.38 17.64
N PRO A 34 -32.04 -5.65 17.40
CA PRO A 34 -32.30 -6.59 18.50
C PRO A 34 -31.04 -7.12 19.21
N TYR A 35 -29.85 -6.87 18.65
CA TYR A 35 -28.57 -7.41 19.13
C TYR A 35 -27.60 -6.34 19.64
N LEU A 36 -27.98 -5.06 19.60
CA LEU A 36 -27.13 -3.91 19.96
C LEU A 36 -26.53 -4.00 21.38
N GLU A 37 -27.27 -4.59 22.31
CA GLU A 37 -26.83 -4.77 23.71
C GLU A 37 -25.87 -5.94 23.92
N LYS A 38 -25.66 -6.79 22.90
CA LYS A 38 -24.76 -7.94 23.03
C LYS A 38 -23.31 -7.48 22.99
N LYS A 39 -22.48 -8.14 23.80
CA LYS A 39 -21.02 -8.00 23.75
C LYS A 39 -20.45 -8.71 22.52
N VAL A 40 -19.56 -8.05 21.79
CA VAL A 40 -19.05 -8.55 20.50
C VAL A 40 -17.53 -8.57 20.42
N VAL A 41 -16.98 -9.69 19.92
CA VAL A 41 -15.54 -9.83 19.64
C VAL A 41 -15.29 -9.49 18.17
N VAL A 42 -14.25 -8.73 17.89
CA VAL A 42 -13.91 -8.30 16.52
C VAL A 42 -12.67 -9.05 16.06
N VAL A 43 -12.82 -9.77 14.95
CA VAL A 43 -11.80 -10.63 14.34
C VAL A 43 -11.44 -10.07 12.97
N GLY A 44 -10.24 -9.52 12.85
CA GLY A 44 -9.65 -9.12 11.59
C GLY A 44 -8.96 -10.29 10.89
N LEU A 45 -9.13 -10.39 9.58
CA LEU A 45 -8.42 -11.32 8.71
C LEU A 45 -7.68 -10.52 7.65
N VAL A 46 -6.37 -10.70 7.61
CA VAL A 46 -5.48 -10.13 6.60
C VAL A 46 -4.79 -11.29 5.91
N GLY A 47 -4.75 -11.29 4.60
CA GLY A 47 -4.08 -12.35 3.87
C GLY A 47 -3.89 -12.00 2.41
N LYS A 48 -3.41 -12.97 1.64
CA LYS A 48 -3.26 -12.87 0.19
C LYS A 48 -4.15 -13.92 -0.46
N ASP A 49 -4.85 -13.55 -1.51
CA ASP A 49 -5.57 -14.52 -2.32
C ASP A 49 -4.57 -15.45 -3.01
N SER A 50 -4.88 -16.74 -3.02
CA SER A 50 -4.14 -17.72 -3.81
C SER A 50 -5.00 -18.16 -4.98
N LEU A 51 -4.37 -18.64 -6.07
CA LEU A 51 -5.08 -19.09 -7.27
C LEU A 51 -6.14 -20.18 -6.99
N ASN A 52 -5.96 -20.94 -5.92
CA ASN A 52 -6.78 -22.10 -5.60
C ASN A 52 -7.63 -21.91 -4.34
N ARG A 53 -7.44 -20.82 -3.59
CA ARG A 53 -8.06 -20.62 -2.28
C ARG A 53 -8.19 -19.16 -1.92
N ALA A 54 -9.39 -18.77 -1.54
CA ALA A 54 -9.72 -17.40 -1.13
C ALA A 54 -9.40 -17.18 0.34
N LYS A 55 -9.13 -15.92 0.73
CA LYS A 55 -8.88 -15.54 2.14
C LYS A 55 -10.03 -15.89 3.08
N GLY A 56 -11.26 -15.71 2.61
CA GLY A 56 -12.48 -15.92 3.41
C GLY A 56 -12.98 -17.37 3.46
N GLU A 57 -12.40 -18.29 2.68
CA GLU A 57 -12.87 -19.67 2.60
C GLU A 57 -12.68 -20.42 3.93
N ASP A 58 -11.55 -20.18 4.60
CA ASP A 58 -11.28 -20.68 5.95
C ASP A 58 -12.28 -20.16 7.00
N LEU A 59 -12.81 -18.95 6.82
CA LEU A 59 -13.87 -18.39 7.66
C LEU A 59 -15.25 -18.97 7.30
N ASN A 60 -15.51 -19.19 6.02
CA ASN A 60 -16.76 -19.83 5.58
C ASN A 60 -16.89 -21.24 6.17
N ASP A 61 -15.79 -22.00 6.22
CA ASP A 61 -15.74 -23.32 6.87
C ASP A 61 -16.07 -23.24 8.38
N LEU A 62 -15.53 -22.24 9.05
CA LEU A 62 -15.79 -21.98 10.48
C LEU A 62 -17.26 -21.61 10.74
N LEU A 63 -17.81 -20.74 9.88
CA LEU A 63 -19.18 -20.23 9.94
C LEU A 63 -20.19 -21.25 9.41
N ARG A 64 -19.74 -22.26 8.66
CA ARG A 64 -20.58 -23.20 7.90
C ARG A 64 -21.55 -22.49 6.95
N MET A 65 -21.10 -21.37 6.39
CA MET A 65 -21.87 -20.48 5.52
C MET A 65 -20.94 -19.85 4.49
N ASP A 66 -21.38 -19.76 3.24
CA ASP A 66 -20.64 -19.09 2.16
C ASP A 66 -20.85 -17.56 2.21
N VAL A 67 -20.24 -16.94 3.21
CA VAL A 67 -20.40 -15.51 3.51
C VAL A 67 -19.47 -14.65 2.66
N PHE A 68 -18.20 -15.03 2.58
CA PHE A 68 -17.17 -14.33 1.82
C PHE A 68 -17.03 -14.98 0.44
N PRO A 69 -16.97 -14.18 -0.63
CA PRO A 69 -16.86 -14.72 -1.97
C PRO A 69 -15.50 -15.39 -2.20
N ARG A 70 -15.47 -16.42 -3.05
CA ARG A 70 -14.22 -17.06 -3.48
C ARG A 70 -13.31 -16.14 -4.30
N TRP A 71 -13.88 -15.13 -4.94
CA TRP A 71 -13.15 -14.13 -5.69
C TRP A 71 -13.68 -12.76 -5.30
N THR A 72 -12.76 -11.85 -4.96
CA THR A 72 -13.09 -10.47 -4.66
C THR A 72 -13.69 -9.81 -5.90
N ASP A 73 -14.88 -9.24 -5.75
CA ASP A 73 -15.52 -8.43 -6.79
C ASP A 73 -14.62 -7.21 -7.09
N PRO A 74 -14.39 -6.83 -8.36
CA PRO A 74 -13.70 -5.59 -8.71
C PRO A 74 -14.17 -4.35 -7.90
N GLU A 75 -15.46 -4.24 -7.57
CA GLU A 75 -16.00 -3.11 -6.80
C GLU A 75 -15.60 -3.11 -5.30
N ASP A 76 -15.23 -4.28 -4.78
CA ASP A 76 -14.85 -4.50 -3.38
C ASP A 76 -13.33 -4.57 -3.18
N THR A 77 -12.54 -4.29 -4.21
CA THR A 77 -11.07 -4.18 -4.11
C THR A 77 -10.67 -3.03 -3.19
N MET A 78 -9.53 -3.18 -2.50
CA MET A 78 -9.01 -2.19 -1.56
C MET A 78 -10.02 -1.74 -0.51
N SER A 79 -10.72 -2.69 0.10
CA SER A 79 -11.76 -2.41 1.10
C SER A 79 -11.77 -3.47 2.21
N ILE A 80 -12.49 -3.19 3.29
CA ILE A 80 -12.76 -4.16 4.35
C ILE A 80 -14.17 -4.70 4.15
N GLN A 81 -14.32 -6.02 4.10
CA GLN A 81 -15.61 -6.69 4.12
C GLN A 81 -15.97 -7.06 5.56
N ALA A 82 -17.17 -6.67 6.00
CA ALA A 82 -17.66 -6.89 7.34
C ALA A 82 -18.84 -7.88 7.36
N PHE A 83 -18.84 -8.75 8.37
CA PHE A 83 -19.92 -9.69 8.64
C PHE A 83 -20.10 -9.92 10.14
N TYR A 84 -21.33 -9.92 10.63
CA TYR A 84 -21.64 -10.24 12.03
C TYR A 84 -22.27 -11.62 12.14
N CYS A 85 -21.63 -12.50 12.90
CA CYS A 85 -22.13 -13.84 13.18
C CYS A 85 -22.89 -13.85 14.52
N LEU A 86 -24.15 -14.26 14.48
CA LEU A 86 -25.03 -14.36 15.65
C LEU A 86 -24.62 -15.49 16.60
N ASP A 87 -24.19 -16.62 16.05
CA ASP A 87 -23.84 -17.81 16.83
C ASP A 87 -22.58 -17.57 17.67
N SER A 88 -21.59 -16.92 17.07
CA SER A 88 -20.35 -16.58 17.74
C SER A 88 -20.39 -15.20 18.38
N ASN A 89 -21.43 -14.37 18.24
CA ASN A 89 -21.42 -12.95 18.66
C ASN A 89 -20.09 -12.25 18.31
N ALA A 90 -19.64 -12.44 17.06
CA ALA A 90 -18.38 -11.90 16.59
C ALA A 90 -18.55 -11.19 15.25
N ILE A 91 -17.78 -10.11 15.08
CA ILE A 91 -17.68 -9.36 13.83
C ILE A 91 -16.41 -9.81 13.14
N TYR A 92 -16.54 -10.28 11.91
CA TYR A 92 -15.44 -10.67 11.04
C TYR A 92 -15.18 -9.54 10.05
N LEU A 93 -13.93 -9.08 10.00
CA LEU A 93 -13.45 -8.03 9.10
C LEU A 93 -12.39 -8.64 8.18
N VAL A 94 -12.68 -8.82 6.90
CA VAL A 94 -11.73 -9.35 5.91
C VAL A 94 -11.16 -8.21 5.10
N LEU A 95 -9.84 -8.06 5.09
CA LEU A 95 -9.14 -7.05 4.32
C LEU A 95 -8.86 -7.53 2.89
N ASN A 96 -9.42 -6.82 1.92
CA ASN A 96 -9.04 -6.92 0.51
C ASN A 96 -7.94 -5.89 0.25
N GLY A 97 -6.74 -6.38 -0.03
CA GLY A 97 -5.53 -5.57 -0.06
C GLY A 97 -4.95 -5.40 -1.46
N TYR A 98 -3.88 -4.63 -1.57
CA TYR A 98 -3.33 -4.30 -2.90
C TYR A 98 -2.65 -5.47 -3.61
N ASN A 99 -2.30 -6.52 -2.86
CA ASN A 99 -1.70 -7.75 -3.39
C ASN A 99 -2.73 -8.70 -4.00
N ASP A 100 -4.03 -8.36 -3.94
CA ASP A 100 -5.09 -9.23 -4.47
C ASP A 100 -5.11 -9.19 -5.99
N PHE A 101 -5.33 -10.37 -6.58
CA PHE A 101 -5.29 -10.53 -8.02
C PHE A 101 -6.30 -9.64 -8.75
N ALA A 102 -7.51 -9.50 -8.19
CA ALA A 102 -8.56 -8.63 -8.74
C ALA A 102 -8.10 -7.16 -8.81
N HIS A 103 -7.48 -6.65 -7.73
CA HIS A 103 -6.98 -5.28 -7.65
C HIS A 103 -5.82 -5.05 -8.62
N LEU A 104 -4.81 -5.92 -8.61
CA LEU A 104 -3.66 -5.80 -9.51
C LEU A 104 -4.10 -5.80 -10.98
N ARG A 105 -5.05 -6.66 -11.33
CA ARG A 105 -5.60 -6.71 -12.69
C ARG A 105 -6.30 -5.41 -13.06
N GLN A 106 -7.09 -4.84 -12.17
CA GLN A 106 -7.76 -3.55 -12.38
C GLN A 106 -6.74 -2.40 -12.49
N LEU A 107 -5.75 -2.37 -11.60
CA LEU A 107 -4.73 -1.33 -11.55
C LEU A 107 -3.92 -1.25 -12.86
N PHE A 108 -3.49 -2.40 -13.38
CA PHE A 108 -2.71 -2.46 -14.62
C PHE A 108 -3.55 -2.37 -15.89
N ALA A 109 -4.86 -2.64 -15.82
CA ALA A 109 -5.78 -2.43 -16.93
C ALA A 109 -6.17 -0.94 -17.12
N SER A 110 -6.19 -0.13 -16.06
CA SER A 110 -7.01 1.10 -16.06
C SER A 110 -6.28 2.44 -16.28
N ASN A 111 -4.97 2.50 -16.53
CA ASN A 111 -4.27 3.78 -16.76
C ASN A 111 -2.91 3.55 -17.42
N HIS A 112 -2.71 3.92 -18.68
CA HIS A 112 -1.40 3.72 -19.33
C HIS A 112 -0.36 4.83 -19.05
N ASP A 113 -0.82 6.01 -18.61
CA ASP A 113 0.03 7.22 -18.55
C ASP A 113 0.88 7.32 -17.29
N LYS A 114 0.45 6.72 -16.17
CA LYS A 114 1.22 6.73 -14.90
C LYS A 114 2.35 5.71 -14.93
N SER A 115 3.49 6.01 -14.30
CA SER A 115 4.57 5.04 -14.09
C SER A 115 4.17 3.92 -13.12
N PHE A 116 4.88 2.79 -13.13
CA PHE A 116 4.60 1.63 -12.26
C PHE A 116 4.50 2.01 -10.77
N PHE A 117 5.50 2.76 -10.26
CA PHE A 117 5.54 3.18 -8.86
C PHE A 117 4.42 4.15 -8.49
N GLU A 118 3.96 4.98 -9.43
CA GLU A 118 2.86 5.92 -9.17
C GLU A 118 1.51 5.22 -9.10
N ARG A 119 1.31 4.17 -9.90
CA ARG A 119 0.10 3.35 -9.84
C ARG A 119 -0.01 2.61 -8.52
N ILE A 120 1.09 1.97 -8.10
CA ILE A 120 1.12 1.19 -6.86
C ILE A 120 1.05 2.10 -5.63
N ALA A 121 1.62 3.31 -5.68
CA ALA A 121 1.71 4.20 -4.53
C ALA A 121 0.35 4.57 -3.92
N GLU A 122 -0.68 4.77 -4.75
CA GLU A 122 -2.05 5.04 -4.28
C GLU A 122 -2.64 3.82 -3.56
N SER A 123 -2.29 2.62 -4.02
CA SER A 123 -2.75 1.36 -3.43
C SER A 123 -2.02 1.04 -2.12
N GLU A 124 -0.69 1.27 -2.06
CA GLU A 124 0.10 1.14 -0.83
C GLU A 124 -0.38 2.12 0.26
N GLU A 125 -0.73 3.34 -0.12
CA GLU A 125 -1.29 4.32 0.80
C GLU A 125 -2.61 3.82 1.42
N LEU A 126 -3.51 3.31 0.59
CA LEU A 126 -4.81 2.82 1.03
C LEU A 126 -4.70 1.53 1.88
N GLU A 127 -3.79 0.62 1.54
CA GLU A 127 -3.49 -0.58 2.35
C GLU A 127 -3.14 -0.20 3.79
N ILE A 128 -2.26 0.79 3.96
CA ILE A 128 -1.83 1.23 5.29
C ILE A 128 -2.98 1.85 6.07
N ARG A 129 -3.86 2.63 5.41
CA ARG A 129 -5.06 3.19 6.04
C ARG A 129 -6.00 2.08 6.53
N LEU A 130 -6.24 1.07 5.70
CA LEU A 130 -7.10 -0.07 6.05
C LEU A 130 -6.51 -0.92 7.17
N LEU A 131 -5.20 -1.21 7.13
CA LEU A 131 -4.50 -1.93 8.20
C LEU A 131 -4.52 -1.15 9.51
N HIS A 132 -4.29 0.16 9.46
CA HIS A 132 -4.38 1.03 10.63
C HIS A 132 -5.77 0.96 11.27
N TYR A 133 -6.82 1.09 10.47
CA TYR A 133 -8.21 0.98 10.92
C TYR A 133 -8.50 -0.39 11.54
N LEU A 134 -8.03 -1.48 10.92
CA LEU A 134 -8.20 -2.83 11.44
C LEU A 134 -7.49 -3.02 12.78
N CYS A 135 -6.27 -2.49 12.93
CA CYS A 135 -5.46 -2.61 14.14
C CYS A 135 -6.04 -1.88 15.36
N ILE A 136 -6.77 -0.78 15.18
CA ILE A 136 -7.35 -0.01 16.29
C ILE A 136 -8.74 -0.52 16.73
N LEU A 137 -9.44 -1.27 15.88
CA LEU A 137 -10.81 -1.77 16.16
C LEU A 137 -10.89 -3.27 16.47
N SER A 138 -9.88 -4.06 16.09
CA SER A 138 -9.92 -5.52 16.21
C SER A 138 -9.35 -6.01 17.54
N HIS A 139 -9.99 -7.02 18.12
CA HIS A 139 -9.49 -7.72 19.31
C HIS A 139 -8.50 -8.81 18.95
N LEU A 140 -8.64 -9.36 17.75
CA LEU A 140 -7.83 -10.44 17.21
C LEU A 140 -7.59 -10.14 15.73
N ILE A 141 -6.35 -10.33 15.25
CA ILE A 141 -6.01 -10.24 13.84
C ILE A 141 -5.29 -11.52 13.43
N ILE A 142 -5.80 -12.17 12.39
CA ILE A 142 -5.22 -13.37 11.80
C ILE A 142 -4.57 -12.99 10.49
N PHE A 143 -3.29 -13.32 10.35
CA PHE A 143 -2.56 -13.23 9.10
C PHE A 143 -2.56 -14.59 8.41
N VAL A 144 -3.31 -14.69 7.32
CA VAL A 144 -3.39 -15.90 6.50
C VAL A 144 -2.37 -15.80 5.37
N GLU A 145 -1.36 -16.67 5.44
CA GLU A 145 -0.28 -16.72 4.47
C GLU A 145 -0.44 -17.96 3.58
N SER A 146 -0.38 -17.75 2.26
CA SER A 146 -0.51 -18.82 1.28
C SER A 146 0.81 -19.60 1.09
N SER A 147 1.92 -19.04 1.55
CA SER A 147 3.24 -19.65 1.48
C SER A 147 3.57 -20.52 2.71
N THR A 148 4.70 -21.22 2.68
CA THR A 148 5.20 -22.01 3.84
C THR A 148 6.16 -21.20 4.72
N ARG A 149 6.34 -19.90 4.45
CA ARG A 149 7.30 -19.02 5.10
C ARG A 149 6.63 -17.74 5.56
N PHE A 150 7.13 -17.20 6.65
CA PHE A 150 6.69 -15.90 7.13
C PHE A 150 7.15 -14.78 6.20
N ASP A 151 6.23 -13.88 5.83
CA ASP A 151 6.53 -12.71 5.02
C ASP A 151 7.09 -11.57 5.89
N ILE A 152 8.38 -11.28 5.69
CA ILE A 152 9.07 -10.21 6.42
C ILE A 152 8.54 -8.82 5.99
N SER A 153 8.06 -8.66 4.75
CA SER A 153 7.51 -7.38 4.28
C SER A 153 6.24 -6.96 5.03
N LEU A 154 5.47 -7.94 5.51
CA LEU A 154 4.35 -7.69 6.41
C LEU A 154 4.82 -7.04 7.71
N SER A 155 5.96 -7.46 8.27
CA SER A 155 6.48 -6.86 9.51
C SER A 155 6.94 -5.42 9.32
N ASP A 156 7.53 -5.07 8.16
CA ASP A 156 7.88 -3.68 7.85
C ASP A 156 6.63 -2.81 7.66
N THR A 157 5.61 -3.37 7.00
CA THR A 157 4.29 -2.74 6.83
C THR A 157 3.63 -2.48 8.19
N LEU A 158 3.55 -3.48 9.06
CA LEU A 158 3.00 -3.36 10.41
C LEU A 158 3.81 -2.40 11.28
N SER A 159 5.13 -2.34 11.12
CA SER A 159 5.97 -1.36 11.83
C SER A 159 5.65 0.06 11.40
N THR A 160 5.41 0.25 10.10
CA THR A 160 4.96 1.52 9.53
C THR A 160 3.56 1.89 10.04
N VAL A 161 2.62 0.96 10.06
CA VAL A 161 1.28 1.15 10.65
C VAL A 161 1.37 1.54 12.13
N ASN A 162 2.25 0.91 12.92
CA ASN A 162 2.41 1.27 14.34
C ASN A 162 2.99 2.68 14.52
N LYS A 163 3.93 3.12 13.68
CA LYS A 163 4.44 4.50 13.69
C LYS A 163 3.34 5.50 13.39
N ILE A 164 2.53 5.22 12.37
CA ILE A 164 1.39 6.07 12.00
C ILE A 164 0.37 6.12 13.14
N ARG A 165 0.01 4.97 13.73
CA ARG A 165 -0.88 4.88 14.89
C ARG A 165 -0.44 5.77 16.04
N LYS A 166 0.86 5.76 16.38
CA LYS A 166 1.39 6.63 17.44
C LYS A 166 1.25 8.11 17.13
N ASN A 167 1.46 8.50 15.86
CA ASN A 167 1.33 9.88 15.43
C ASN A 167 -0.12 10.39 15.42
N VAL A 168 -1.09 9.54 15.10
CA VAL A 168 -2.51 9.92 15.04
C VAL A 168 -3.30 9.57 16.30
N ARG A 169 -2.65 9.00 17.33
CA ARG A 169 -3.29 8.54 18.57
C ARG A 169 -4.13 9.65 19.20
N GLU A 170 -3.57 10.85 19.37
CA GLU A 170 -4.25 11.97 20.02
C GLU A 170 -5.51 12.40 19.26
N SER A 171 -5.44 12.52 17.93
CA SER A 171 -6.59 12.86 17.09
C SER A 171 -7.68 11.77 17.11
N VAL A 172 -7.27 10.50 17.15
CA VAL A 172 -8.22 9.38 17.29
C VAL A 172 -8.86 9.40 18.69
N SER A 173 -8.08 9.68 19.74
CA SER A 173 -8.59 9.82 21.11
C SER A 173 -9.64 10.92 21.21
N GLU A 174 -9.37 12.11 20.68
CA GLU A 174 -10.33 13.23 20.64
C GLU A 174 -11.63 12.81 19.95
N LYS A 175 -11.54 12.11 18.81
CA LYS A 175 -12.73 11.67 18.07
C LYS A 175 -13.55 10.61 18.80
N LEU A 176 -12.89 9.72 19.53
CA LEU A 176 -13.56 8.74 20.38
C LEU A 176 -14.27 9.43 21.55
N GLU A 177 -13.64 10.41 22.19
CA GLU A 177 -14.21 11.20 23.29
C GLU A 177 -15.43 12.01 22.85
N GLU A 178 -15.39 12.62 21.66
CA GLU A 178 -16.55 13.30 21.04
C GLU A 178 -17.75 12.36 20.84
N THR A 179 -17.49 11.07 20.60
CA THR A 179 -18.52 10.08 20.25
C THR A 179 -19.19 9.49 21.49
N SER A 180 -18.40 9.07 22.48
CA SER A 180 -18.92 8.52 23.74
C SER A 180 -17.86 8.54 24.84
N ASN A 181 -18.27 8.83 26.08
CA ASN A 181 -17.40 8.84 27.26
C ASN A 181 -17.46 7.54 28.08
N GLU A 182 -18.08 6.48 27.55
CA GLU A 182 -18.27 5.22 28.28
C GLU A 182 -16.97 4.43 28.49
N ALA A 183 -15.92 4.67 27.69
CA ALA A 183 -14.69 3.87 27.70
C ALA A 183 -13.41 4.70 27.76
N ALA A 184 -13.14 5.29 28.93
CA ALA A 184 -11.98 6.16 29.16
C ALA A 184 -10.61 5.54 28.80
N GLU A 185 -10.44 4.22 28.98
CA GLU A 185 -9.19 3.53 28.63
C GLU A 185 -9.00 3.41 27.11
N TRP A 186 -10.08 3.20 26.34
CA TRP A 186 -10.03 3.12 24.88
C TRP A 186 -9.73 4.49 24.27
N ILE A 187 -10.35 5.53 24.84
CA ILE A 187 -10.08 6.93 24.50
C ILE A 187 -8.62 7.24 24.77
N ARG A 188 -8.10 6.96 25.96
CA ARG A 188 -6.69 7.23 26.31
C ARG A 188 -5.71 6.53 25.36
N GLU A 189 -5.98 5.28 24.96
CA GLU A 189 -5.11 4.50 24.07
C GLU A 189 -5.32 4.80 22.58
N GLY A 190 -6.39 5.51 22.21
CA GLY A 190 -6.75 5.80 20.82
C GLY A 190 -7.10 4.54 20.03
N ARG A 191 -7.67 3.52 20.71
CA ARG A 191 -8.08 2.23 20.13
C ARG A 191 -9.03 1.48 21.05
N ILE A 192 -9.87 0.62 20.47
CA ILE A 192 -10.85 -0.18 21.22
C ILE A 192 -10.18 -1.39 21.90
N ALA A 193 -9.21 -2.01 21.24
CA ALA A 193 -8.51 -3.16 21.79
C ALA A 193 -7.05 -3.19 21.34
N LEU A 194 -6.20 -3.87 22.11
CA LEU A 194 -4.87 -4.28 21.67
C LEU A 194 -5.01 -5.64 20.98
N PRO A 195 -4.85 -5.74 19.64
CA PRO A 195 -5.14 -6.96 18.90
C PRO A 195 -4.19 -8.10 19.29
N ARG A 196 -4.77 -9.29 19.51
CA ARG A 196 -4.03 -10.56 19.56
C ARG A 196 -3.63 -10.94 18.13
N ILE A 197 -2.33 -11.06 17.87
CA ILE A 197 -1.80 -11.38 16.54
C ILE A 197 -1.65 -12.89 16.40
N LEU A 198 -2.33 -13.47 15.40
CA LEU A 198 -2.27 -14.90 15.06
C LEU A 198 -1.81 -15.07 13.60
N PHE A 199 -1.19 -16.22 13.31
CA PHE A 199 -0.77 -16.57 11.96
C PHE A 199 -1.34 -17.92 11.53
N ALA A 200 -1.78 -18.02 10.29
CA ALA A 200 -2.25 -19.26 9.72
C ALA A 200 -1.62 -19.49 8.34
N PHE A 201 -0.99 -20.65 8.16
CA PHE A 201 -0.30 -21.01 6.92
C PHE A 201 -1.11 -22.04 6.14
N GLN A 202 -1.55 -21.68 4.92
CA GLN A 202 -2.37 -22.56 4.09
C GLN A 202 -1.55 -23.69 3.44
N ARG A 203 -0.27 -23.45 3.15
CA ARG A 203 0.63 -24.46 2.56
C ARG A 203 1.60 -24.99 3.61
N ASN A 204 1.89 -26.27 3.51
CA ASN A 204 2.96 -26.93 4.28
C ASN A 204 3.73 -27.93 3.41
N ILE A 205 4.94 -28.27 3.84
CA ILE A 205 5.88 -29.16 3.11
C ILE A 205 5.72 -30.62 3.61
N ILE A 206 4.64 -30.91 4.34
CA ILE A 206 4.49 -32.21 5.03
C ILE A 206 4.02 -33.23 4.01
N ARG A 207 4.80 -34.31 3.85
CA ARG A 207 4.49 -35.36 2.87
C ARG A 207 3.20 -36.08 3.24
N ASN A 208 2.34 -36.29 2.25
CA ASN A 208 1.05 -36.98 2.44
C ASN A 208 1.20 -38.48 2.76
N GLU A 209 2.34 -39.09 2.44
CA GLU A 209 2.64 -40.52 2.67
C GLU A 209 3.00 -40.84 4.14
N LEU A 210 3.08 -39.83 5.01
CA LEU A 210 3.42 -40.02 6.42
C LEU A 210 2.20 -40.48 7.22
N GLY A 211 2.38 -41.51 8.06
CA GLY A 211 1.36 -41.93 9.02
C GLY A 211 0.94 -40.82 9.98
N PHE A 212 -0.32 -40.82 10.39
CA PHE A 212 -0.99 -39.74 11.15
C PHE A 212 -0.20 -39.22 12.36
N VAL A 213 0.35 -40.12 13.18
CA VAL A 213 1.09 -39.77 14.39
C VAL A 213 2.36 -38.97 14.07
N LYS A 214 3.12 -39.43 13.06
CA LYS A 214 4.33 -38.72 12.61
C LYS A 214 3.98 -37.40 11.94
N LYS A 215 2.87 -37.34 11.19
CA LYS A 215 2.38 -36.12 10.57
C LYS A 215 2.08 -35.04 11.63
N ARG A 216 1.36 -35.41 12.70
CA ARG A 216 1.05 -34.52 13.82
C ARG A 216 2.30 -34.03 14.54
N GLU A 217 3.22 -34.94 14.88
CA GLU A 217 4.48 -34.57 15.54
C GLU A 217 5.32 -33.58 14.72
N ILE A 218 5.36 -33.76 13.39
CA ILE A 218 6.06 -32.84 12.47
C ILE A 218 5.33 -31.51 12.35
N CYS A 219 3.99 -31.49 12.31
CA CYS A 219 3.19 -30.26 12.35
C CYS A 219 3.50 -29.46 13.62
N ASP A 220 3.42 -30.08 14.79
CA ASP A 220 3.61 -29.42 16.08
C ASP A 220 5.03 -28.84 16.17
N LYS A 221 6.04 -29.58 15.71
CA LYS A 221 7.43 -29.09 15.61
C LYS A 221 7.58 -27.92 14.63
N LEU A 222 6.87 -27.95 13.51
CA LEU A 222 6.90 -26.87 12.52
C LEU A 222 6.23 -25.61 13.07
N GLU A 223 5.07 -25.73 13.70
CA GLU A 223 4.37 -24.63 14.36
C GLU A 223 5.26 -23.98 15.42
N HIS A 224 5.85 -24.76 16.32
CA HIS A 224 6.74 -24.23 17.37
C HIS A 224 7.99 -23.51 16.81
N ASN A 225 8.57 -24.03 15.72
CA ASN A 225 9.68 -23.39 15.03
C ASN A 225 9.26 -22.07 14.36
N LEU A 226 8.09 -22.05 13.72
CA LEU A 226 7.53 -20.83 13.11
C LEU A 226 7.18 -19.79 14.17
N GLU A 227 6.61 -20.19 15.30
CA GLU A 227 6.33 -19.30 16.43
C GLU A 227 7.61 -18.61 16.91
N SER A 228 8.67 -19.39 17.14
CA SER A 228 9.96 -18.85 17.59
C SER A 228 10.56 -17.86 16.60
N GLN A 229 10.48 -18.16 15.29
CA GLN A 229 10.95 -17.29 14.22
C GLN A 229 10.13 -16.00 14.14
N ILE A 230 8.80 -16.13 14.09
CA ILE A 230 7.88 -15.00 13.97
C ILE A 230 8.00 -14.09 15.20
N TYR A 231 8.03 -14.65 16.40
CA TYR A 231 8.21 -13.87 17.63
C TYR A 231 9.52 -13.08 17.61
N SER A 232 10.61 -13.71 17.17
CA SER A 232 11.91 -13.03 17.02
C SER A 232 11.84 -11.87 16.02
N VAL A 233 11.18 -12.06 14.88
CA VAL A 233 10.99 -11.00 13.88
C VAL A 233 10.11 -9.88 14.43
N LEU A 234 8.95 -10.18 15.01
CA LEU A 234 8.04 -9.18 15.59
C LEU A 234 8.73 -8.35 16.68
N LYS A 235 9.60 -8.98 17.49
CA LYS A 235 10.42 -8.29 18.50
C LYS A 235 11.47 -7.38 17.86
N CYS A 236 12.15 -7.83 16.81
CA CYS A 236 13.10 -6.99 16.05
C CYS A 236 12.44 -5.74 15.45
N TYR A 237 11.19 -5.86 14.97
CA TYR A 237 10.40 -4.74 14.45
C TYR A 237 9.68 -3.92 15.53
N ARG A 238 9.85 -4.25 16.83
CA ARG A 238 9.22 -3.58 17.98
C ARG A 238 7.68 -3.56 17.91
N LEU A 239 7.10 -4.66 17.43
CA LEU A 239 5.65 -4.79 17.28
C LEU A 239 4.99 -5.34 18.56
N VAL A 240 5.71 -6.18 19.30
CA VAL A 240 5.27 -6.89 20.50
C VAL A 240 6.20 -6.56 21.68
N GLU A 241 6.08 -5.34 22.22
CA GLU A 241 6.81 -4.87 23.40
C GLU A 241 6.00 -5.08 24.68
N GLN A 242 6.67 -5.15 25.84
CA GLN A 242 6.03 -5.40 27.15
C GLN A 242 5.13 -4.25 27.61
N SER A 243 5.36 -3.02 27.14
CA SER A 243 4.45 -1.90 27.38
C SER A 243 3.29 -1.95 26.38
N SER A 244 2.07 -2.09 26.90
CA SER A 244 0.85 -2.22 26.09
C SER A 244 0.62 -1.02 25.17
N GLY A 245 0.99 0.20 25.56
CA GLY A 245 0.72 1.42 24.78
C GLY A 245 1.58 1.59 23.53
N ASP A 246 2.79 1.05 23.52
CA ASP A 246 3.74 1.20 22.40
C ASP A 246 3.65 0.08 21.37
N SER A 247 3.19 -1.09 21.80
CA SER A 247 3.01 -2.27 20.98
C SER A 247 1.78 -2.14 20.06
N LEU A 248 1.91 -2.67 18.84
CA LEU A 248 0.82 -2.71 17.87
C LEU A 248 -0.23 -3.74 18.31
N GLY A 249 0.25 -4.88 18.79
CA GLY A 249 -0.53 -6.01 19.26
C GLY A 249 0.30 -6.85 20.22
N TYR A 250 -0.25 -7.97 20.66
CA TYR A 250 0.46 -8.93 21.49
C TYR A 250 0.32 -10.34 20.93
N VAL A 251 1.24 -11.20 21.32
CA VAL A 251 1.23 -12.62 21.01
C VAL A 251 0.93 -13.39 22.32
N PRO A 252 0.06 -14.41 22.31
CA PRO A 252 -0.19 -15.25 23.48
C PRO A 252 1.10 -15.93 23.97
N GLU A 253 1.33 -15.94 25.29
CA GLU A 253 2.52 -16.58 25.88
C GLU A 253 2.32 -18.08 26.12
N ASN A 254 1.09 -18.50 26.44
CA ASN A 254 0.75 -19.88 26.82
C ASN A 254 -0.01 -20.65 25.74
N ASP A 255 -0.65 -19.93 24.81
CA ASP A 255 -1.44 -20.53 23.73
C ASP A 255 -0.61 -20.51 22.44
N ALA A 256 -0.70 -21.56 21.63
CA ALA A 256 -0.12 -21.56 20.29
C ALA A 256 -0.74 -20.42 19.47
N PHE A 257 0.06 -19.68 18.70
CA PHE A 257 -0.39 -18.53 17.91
C PHE A 257 -0.14 -18.69 16.41
N VAL A 258 0.48 -19.81 16.03
CA VAL A 258 0.63 -20.24 14.64
C VAL A 258 -0.17 -21.51 14.42
N ASN A 259 -0.96 -21.55 13.34
CA ASN A 259 -1.63 -22.77 12.90
C ASN A 259 -1.21 -23.10 11.46
N VAL A 260 -0.64 -24.28 11.28
CA VAL A 260 -0.37 -24.84 9.96
C VAL A 260 -1.61 -25.61 9.52
N MET A 261 -2.33 -25.05 8.56
CA MET A 261 -3.53 -25.69 8.03
C MET A 261 -3.13 -27.01 7.38
N GLN A 262 -3.89 -28.06 7.69
CA GLN A 262 -3.71 -29.33 6.98
C GLN A 262 -4.02 -29.09 5.51
N PRO A 263 -3.30 -29.76 4.59
CA PRO A 263 -3.62 -29.67 3.18
C PRO A 263 -4.92 -30.45 2.97
N VAL A 264 -6.06 -29.79 3.21
CA VAL A 264 -7.34 -30.25 2.69
C VAL A 264 -7.22 -30.09 1.20
N LEU A 265 -7.15 -31.21 0.46
CA LEU A 265 -7.15 -31.33 -1.01
C LEU A 265 -7.05 -29.95 -1.70
N VAL A 266 -5.86 -29.33 -1.69
CA VAL A 266 -5.65 -27.89 -2.05
C VAL A 266 -5.82 -27.63 -3.56
N ASN A 267 -6.44 -28.59 -4.24
CA ASN A 267 -6.82 -28.59 -5.64
C ASN A 267 -8.31 -28.96 -5.74
N VAL A 268 -9.18 -28.25 -5.00
CA VAL A 268 -10.61 -28.22 -5.32
C VAL A 268 -10.73 -27.41 -6.61
N ASN A 269 -10.39 -28.01 -7.75
CA ASN A 269 -10.76 -27.45 -9.03
C ASN A 269 -12.24 -27.78 -9.18
N PRO A 270 -13.16 -26.80 -9.02
CA PRO A 270 -14.58 -27.08 -9.04
C PRO A 270 -14.99 -27.72 -10.37
N LEU A 271 -14.29 -27.41 -11.47
CA LEU A 271 -14.51 -28.07 -12.75
C LEU A 271 -14.04 -29.52 -12.73
N ALA A 272 -12.91 -29.82 -12.09
CA ALA A 272 -12.46 -31.20 -11.91
C ALA A 272 -13.44 -32.00 -11.04
N ASP A 273 -13.97 -31.40 -9.97
CA ASP A 273 -14.95 -32.06 -9.10
C ASP A 273 -16.27 -32.28 -9.83
N ILE A 274 -16.77 -31.26 -10.53
CA ILE A 274 -17.96 -31.38 -11.39
C ILE A 274 -17.74 -32.46 -12.46
N LEU A 275 -16.55 -32.53 -13.07
CA LEU A 275 -16.21 -33.55 -14.05
C LEU A 275 -16.11 -34.94 -13.40
N GLN A 276 -15.56 -35.08 -12.19
CA GLN A 276 -15.48 -36.36 -11.49
C GLN A 276 -16.87 -36.87 -11.09
N ILE A 277 -17.72 -35.98 -10.57
CA ILE A 277 -19.13 -36.24 -10.27
C ILE A 277 -19.86 -36.64 -11.57
N ALA A 278 -19.66 -35.91 -12.66
CA ALA A 278 -20.28 -36.20 -13.96
C ALA A 278 -19.78 -37.52 -14.58
N LEU A 279 -18.53 -37.92 -14.28
CA LEU A 279 -17.94 -39.20 -14.68
C LEU A 279 -18.36 -40.36 -13.76
N GLY A 280 -19.24 -40.12 -12.77
CA GLY A 280 -19.76 -41.15 -11.87
C GLY A 280 -18.71 -41.77 -10.95
N LYS A 281 -17.58 -41.08 -10.74
CA LYS A 281 -16.64 -41.47 -9.69
C LYS A 281 -17.17 -40.92 -8.37
N ASP A 282 -17.44 -41.81 -7.43
CA ASP A 282 -17.61 -41.40 -6.04
C ASP A 282 -16.35 -40.59 -5.67
N LEU A 283 -16.55 -39.40 -5.13
CA LEU A 283 -15.47 -38.64 -4.52
C LEU A 283 -14.86 -39.58 -3.49
N VAL A 284 -13.66 -40.10 -3.77
CA VAL A 284 -12.99 -41.03 -2.87
C VAL A 284 -12.75 -40.25 -1.59
N GLU A 285 -13.59 -40.48 -0.58
CA GLU A 285 -13.29 -40.16 0.81
C GLU A 285 -12.14 -41.07 1.26
N ASP A 286 -10.95 -40.91 0.66
CA ASP A 286 -9.71 -41.49 1.18
C ASP A 286 -9.29 -40.60 2.36
N GLY A 287 -10.03 -40.75 3.45
CA GLY A 287 -9.87 -40.01 4.69
C GLY A 287 -10.32 -40.88 5.84
N ASP A 288 -9.39 -41.70 6.33
CA ASP A 288 -9.43 -42.43 7.60
C ASP A 288 -10.46 -41.84 8.58
N ASP A 289 -11.56 -42.58 8.80
CA ASP A 289 -12.82 -42.24 9.50
C ASP A 289 -12.63 -41.97 11.02
N LYS A 290 -11.39 -41.67 11.43
CA LYS A 290 -10.95 -41.39 12.80
C LYS A 290 -10.35 -39.99 12.98
N SER A 291 -10.28 -39.16 11.93
CA SER A 291 -9.83 -37.77 12.06
C SER A 291 -10.91 -36.90 12.73
N GLU A 292 -10.51 -36.00 13.63
CA GLU A 292 -11.42 -35.08 14.32
C GLU A 292 -12.29 -34.34 13.28
N LYS A 293 -13.62 -34.45 13.37
CA LYS A 293 -14.61 -33.85 12.44
C LYS A 293 -14.57 -32.32 12.32
N THR A 294 -13.65 -31.65 13.01
CA THR A 294 -13.55 -30.19 13.02
C THR A 294 -12.19 -29.77 12.43
N PRO A 295 -12.15 -28.90 11.40
CA PRO A 295 -10.90 -28.43 10.82
C PRO A 295 -9.97 -27.82 11.88
N SER A 296 -8.65 -28.04 11.75
CA SER A 296 -7.65 -27.56 12.73
C SER A 296 -7.74 -26.05 12.94
N PHE A 297 -7.92 -25.29 11.85
CA PHE A 297 -8.08 -23.83 11.89
C PHE A 297 -9.33 -23.38 12.66
N THR A 298 -10.45 -24.09 12.51
CA THR A 298 -11.70 -23.77 13.22
C THR A 298 -11.52 -23.92 14.73
N ARG A 299 -10.86 -25.01 15.16
CA ARG A 299 -10.56 -25.24 16.57
C ARG A 299 -9.60 -24.18 17.12
N PHE A 300 -8.56 -23.88 16.37
CA PHE A 300 -7.57 -22.86 16.70
C PHE A 300 -8.22 -21.50 16.95
N LEU A 301 -9.03 -21.00 16.01
CA LEU A 301 -9.65 -19.69 16.15
C LEU A 301 -10.70 -19.63 17.26
N ARG A 302 -11.55 -20.66 17.42
CA ARG A 302 -12.54 -20.70 18.52
C ARG A 302 -11.86 -20.65 19.88
N THR A 303 -10.76 -21.39 20.06
CA THR A 303 -10.00 -21.40 21.31
C THR A 303 -9.52 -20.00 21.68
N HIS A 304 -9.01 -19.22 20.73
CA HIS A 304 -8.58 -17.85 21.02
C HIS A 304 -9.74 -16.88 21.27
N ILE A 305 -10.86 -17.01 20.55
CA ILE A 305 -12.05 -16.19 20.78
C ILE A 305 -12.59 -16.45 22.20
N ASP A 306 -12.65 -17.70 22.63
CA ASP A 306 -13.14 -18.08 23.96
C ASP A 306 -12.16 -17.67 25.07
N SER A 307 -10.85 -17.79 24.81
CA SER A 307 -9.77 -17.27 25.69
C SER A 307 -9.88 -15.76 25.90
N LEU A 308 -10.19 -14.98 24.84
CA LEU A 308 -10.42 -13.53 24.95
C LEU A 308 -11.67 -13.21 25.79
N ARG A 309 -12.74 -13.99 25.67
CA ARG A 309 -13.96 -13.81 26.51
C ARG A 309 -13.74 -14.11 27.98
N ALA A 310 -12.85 -15.05 28.29
CA ALA A 310 -12.50 -15.39 29.65
C ALA A 310 -11.55 -14.37 30.30
N SER A 311 -10.79 -13.61 29.49
CA SER A 311 -9.84 -12.60 29.97
C SER A 311 -10.55 -11.40 30.59
N LYS A 312 -10.06 -10.94 31.75
CA LYS A 312 -10.65 -9.83 32.53
C LYS A 312 -9.85 -8.53 32.48
N SER A 313 -8.90 -8.38 31.56
CA SER A 313 -8.10 -7.14 31.48
C SER A 313 -8.90 -6.02 30.79
N LYS A 314 -8.84 -4.81 31.37
CA LYS A 314 -9.67 -3.64 31.01
C LYS A 314 -9.44 -3.14 29.57
N ILE A 315 -8.24 -3.30 29.02
CA ILE A 315 -7.92 -2.92 27.62
C ILE A 315 -8.51 -3.93 26.62
N TYR A 316 -8.84 -5.14 27.07
CA TYR A 316 -9.48 -6.18 26.24
C TYR A 316 -10.96 -6.35 26.60
N GLU A 317 -11.58 -5.35 27.23
CA GLU A 317 -13.00 -5.42 27.52
C GLU A 317 -13.80 -5.50 26.22
N ILE A 318 -14.69 -6.48 26.16
CA ILE A 318 -15.50 -6.73 24.98
C ILE A 318 -16.62 -5.67 24.91
N PRO A 319 -16.63 -4.81 23.88
CA PRO A 319 -17.61 -3.74 23.73
C PRO A 319 -19.02 -4.30 23.48
N LYS A 320 -20.03 -3.51 23.81
CA LYS A 320 -21.37 -3.69 23.24
C LYS A 320 -21.33 -3.41 21.73
N LEU A 321 -22.16 -4.13 20.98
CA LEU A 321 -22.26 -3.96 19.54
C LEU A 321 -22.58 -2.52 19.15
N GLU A 322 -23.51 -1.86 19.85
CA GLU A 322 -23.85 -0.46 19.62
C GLU A 322 -22.65 0.48 19.74
N LEU A 323 -21.90 0.35 20.84
CA LEU A 323 -20.76 1.19 21.13
C LEU A 323 -19.64 0.97 20.10
N TRP A 324 -19.42 -0.28 19.69
CA TRP A 324 -18.45 -0.59 18.65
C TRP A 324 -18.85 0.01 17.31
N VAL A 325 -20.13 -0.10 16.90
CA VAL A 325 -20.63 0.47 15.63
C VAL A 325 -20.46 1.99 15.62
N LYS A 326 -20.79 2.68 16.72
CA LYS A 326 -20.61 4.14 16.86
C LYS A 326 -19.15 4.56 16.68
N TYR A 327 -18.22 3.90 17.38
CA TYR A 327 -16.79 4.19 17.22
C TYR A 327 -16.26 3.82 15.83
N ALA A 328 -16.69 2.69 15.28
CA ALA A 328 -16.31 2.27 13.94
C ALA A 328 -16.75 3.30 12.90
N GLN A 329 -17.99 3.80 12.98
CA GLN A 329 -18.55 4.86 12.14
C GLN A 329 -17.75 6.17 12.27
N ALA A 330 -17.47 6.61 13.50
CA ALA A 330 -16.71 7.84 13.76
C ALA A 330 -15.29 7.81 13.16
N LEU A 331 -14.70 6.62 13.03
CA LEU A 331 -13.34 6.43 12.52
C LEU A 331 -13.27 6.02 11.04
N VAL A 332 -14.40 5.84 10.34
CA VAL A 332 -14.40 5.45 8.90
C VAL A 332 -13.64 6.46 8.05
N ASP A 333 -13.66 7.74 8.44
CA ASP A 333 -12.96 8.80 7.72
C ASP A 333 -11.43 8.61 7.68
N LEU A 334 -10.85 7.76 8.54
CA LEU A 334 -9.42 7.38 8.45
C LEU A 334 -9.09 6.60 7.16
N ILE A 335 -10.06 5.84 6.65
CA ILE A 335 -9.89 5.03 5.43
C ILE A 335 -9.91 5.94 4.18
N LYS A 336 -10.65 7.06 4.23
CA LYS A 336 -10.80 7.96 3.10
C LYS A 336 -9.48 8.68 2.77
N PRO A 337 -9.18 8.93 1.47
CA PRO A 337 -7.95 9.61 1.07
C PRO A 337 -7.89 11.06 1.58
N ASP A 338 -9.05 11.70 1.74
CA ASP A 338 -9.19 13.10 2.18
C ASP A 338 -9.19 13.26 3.71
N SER A 339 -8.82 12.21 4.45
CA SER A 339 -8.75 12.25 5.91
C SER A 339 -7.81 13.36 6.40
N GLU A 340 -8.32 14.25 7.24
CA GLU A 340 -7.51 15.31 7.88
C GLU A 340 -6.52 14.74 8.90
N MET A 341 -6.86 13.60 9.54
CA MET A 341 -5.99 12.93 10.51
C MET A 341 -4.81 12.23 9.82
N LEU A 342 -5.09 11.51 8.73
CA LEU A 342 -4.09 10.80 7.95
C LEU A 342 -3.77 11.58 6.67
N THR A 343 -3.02 12.66 6.85
CA THR A 343 -2.60 13.49 5.72
C THR A 343 -1.60 12.77 4.82
N ARG A 344 -1.68 13.06 3.52
CA ARG A 344 -0.72 12.54 2.52
C ARG A 344 0.73 12.90 2.85
N LYS A 345 0.95 14.05 3.49
CA LYS A 345 2.28 14.49 3.94
C LYS A 345 2.85 13.55 5.00
N LEU A 346 2.04 13.14 5.97
CA LEU A 346 2.44 12.19 7.01
C LEU A 346 2.73 10.81 6.40
N LEU A 347 1.83 10.31 5.55
CA LEU A 347 1.97 9.00 4.90
C LEU A 347 3.23 8.91 4.03
N ASN A 348 3.53 9.98 3.28
CA ASN A 348 4.78 10.08 2.51
C ASN A 348 6.04 10.04 3.39
N GLN A 349 6.01 10.33 4.69
CA GLN A 349 7.22 10.17 5.51
C GLN A 349 7.62 8.70 5.71
N TYR A 350 6.66 7.79 5.60
CA TYR A 350 6.87 6.39 5.95
C TYR A 350 6.68 5.41 4.78
N ILE A 351 5.85 5.76 3.80
CA ILE A 351 5.42 4.92 2.68
C ILE A 351 6.00 5.46 1.35
N ASN A 352 5.90 4.69 0.27
CA ASN A 352 6.28 5.11 -1.09
C ASN A 352 7.77 5.47 -1.23
N ARG A 353 8.64 4.81 -0.47
CA ARG A 353 10.09 5.09 -0.45
C ARG A 353 10.72 4.93 -1.83
N GLN A 354 10.30 3.91 -2.57
CA GLN A 354 10.77 3.66 -3.94
C GLN A 354 10.37 4.80 -4.88
N LEU A 355 9.10 5.25 -4.84
CA LEU A 355 8.64 6.38 -5.64
C LEU A 355 9.42 7.66 -5.29
N GLN A 356 9.65 7.92 -4.00
CA GLN A 356 10.41 9.08 -3.56
C GLN A 356 11.87 9.01 -3.96
N PHE A 357 12.48 7.84 -3.86
CA PHE A 357 13.84 7.60 -4.33
C PHE A 357 13.94 7.86 -5.84
N THR A 358 13.02 7.34 -6.64
CA THR A 358 12.96 7.60 -8.09
C THR A 358 12.76 9.08 -8.39
N ARG A 359 11.86 9.79 -7.70
CA ARG A 359 11.65 11.24 -7.86
C ARG A 359 12.90 12.04 -7.51
N MET A 360 13.57 11.70 -6.40
CA MET A 360 14.82 12.34 -5.98
C MET A 360 15.93 12.12 -7.01
N LEU A 361 16.07 10.89 -7.50
CA LEU A 361 17.07 10.52 -8.50
C LEU A 361 16.82 11.26 -9.82
N ASN A 362 15.59 11.28 -10.30
CA ASN A 362 15.20 11.99 -11.52
C ASN A 362 15.45 13.50 -11.39
N ALA A 363 15.10 14.11 -10.26
CA ALA A 363 15.38 15.53 -10.01
C ALA A 363 16.89 15.83 -10.03
N LYS A 364 17.74 14.92 -9.54
CA LYS A 364 19.19 15.04 -9.61
C LYS A 364 19.69 14.94 -11.06
N HIS A 365 19.19 13.99 -11.85
CA HIS A 365 19.55 13.84 -13.26
C HIS A 365 19.10 15.03 -14.11
N VAL A 366 17.91 15.58 -13.86
CA VAL A 366 17.43 16.79 -14.54
C VAL A 366 18.35 17.98 -14.23
N LYS A 367 18.74 18.18 -12.95
CA LYS A 367 19.69 19.23 -12.56
C LYS A 367 21.05 19.06 -13.25
N GLU A 368 21.56 17.84 -13.32
CA GLU A 368 22.82 17.53 -14.01
C GLU A 368 22.71 17.79 -15.52
N ALA A 369 21.59 17.42 -16.15
CA ALA A 369 21.33 17.70 -17.56
C ALA A 369 21.30 19.21 -17.85
N ILE A 370 20.68 20.01 -16.97
CA ILE A 370 20.69 21.47 -17.06
C ILE A 370 22.10 22.04 -16.83
N ALA A 371 22.89 21.47 -15.91
CA ALA A 371 24.26 21.91 -15.67
C ALA A 371 25.19 21.66 -16.88
N ARG A 372 24.94 20.59 -17.64
CA ARG A 372 25.59 20.34 -18.93
C ARG A 372 25.19 21.37 -19.97
N TYR A 373 23.94 21.84 -19.95
CA TYR A 373 23.49 22.93 -20.83
C TYR A 373 24.23 24.24 -20.53
N THR A 374 24.42 24.60 -19.26
CA THR A 374 25.12 25.85 -18.86
C THR A 374 26.63 25.78 -18.97
N GLY A 375 27.19 24.63 -19.38
CA GLY A 375 28.63 24.40 -19.42
C GLY A 375 29.31 24.40 -18.04
N ALA A 376 28.54 24.12 -16.98
CA ALA A 376 29.07 24.01 -15.62
C ALA A 376 29.83 22.68 -15.41
N SER A 377 29.58 21.69 -16.27
CA SER A 377 30.38 20.48 -16.37
C SER A 377 31.75 20.77 -17.02
N SER A 378 32.82 20.25 -16.43
CA SER A 378 34.21 20.40 -16.89
C SER A 378 34.36 20.12 -18.40
N GLY A 379 34.58 21.18 -19.19
CA GLY A 379 34.80 21.09 -20.65
C GLY A 379 34.16 22.20 -21.48
N PHE A 380 33.17 22.95 -20.96
CA PHE A 380 32.56 24.07 -21.66
C PHE A 380 32.97 25.42 -21.04
N ALA A 381 33.29 26.39 -21.88
CA ALA A 381 33.73 27.71 -21.44
C ALA A 381 32.59 28.43 -20.70
N LYS A 382 32.77 28.66 -19.40
CA LYS A 382 31.84 29.46 -18.57
C LYS A 382 31.60 30.82 -19.23
N GLY A 383 30.33 31.15 -19.48
CA GLY A 383 29.92 32.51 -19.90
C GLY A 383 29.86 32.78 -21.40
N LYS A 384 30.07 31.80 -22.28
CA LYS A 384 29.88 32.01 -23.73
C LYS A 384 28.41 32.21 -24.09
N ALA A 385 28.16 33.17 -24.96
CA ALA A 385 26.89 33.31 -25.67
C ALA A 385 26.59 32.03 -26.46
N ILE A 386 25.41 31.44 -26.24
CA ILE A 386 24.96 30.31 -27.04
C ILE A 386 24.24 30.92 -28.26
N THR A 387 24.26 30.28 -29.44
CA THR A 387 23.44 30.69 -30.62
C THR A 387 22.23 29.77 -30.77
N ASP A 388 21.18 30.14 -31.50
CA ASP A 388 19.97 29.31 -31.61
C ASP A 388 20.25 27.90 -32.18
N ARG A 389 21.15 27.79 -33.16
CA ARG A 389 21.61 26.50 -33.70
C ARG A 389 22.41 25.69 -32.67
N ALA A 390 23.26 26.35 -31.88
CA ALA A 390 24.01 25.69 -30.81
C ALA A 390 23.10 25.28 -29.65
N ARG A 391 22.05 26.05 -29.34
CA ARG A 391 21.05 25.73 -28.32
C ARG A 391 20.37 24.41 -28.63
N ASN A 392 19.89 24.22 -29.86
CA ASN A 392 19.24 22.95 -30.25
C ASN A 392 20.19 21.75 -30.07
N GLN A 393 21.47 21.91 -30.38
CA GLN A 393 22.48 20.87 -30.21
C GLN A 393 22.77 20.58 -28.73
N VAL A 394 22.94 21.61 -27.90
CA VAL A 394 23.21 21.45 -26.46
C VAL A 394 22.00 20.88 -25.73
N VAL A 395 20.78 21.30 -26.08
CA VAL A 395 19.53 20.71 -25.57
C VAL A 395 19.42 19.24 -25.99
N ALA A 396 19.76 18.90 -27.23
CA ALA A 396 19.78 17.51 -27.68
C ALA A 396 20.78 16.65 -26.90
N MET A 397 21.96 17.18 -26.57
CA MET A 397 22.95 16.48 -25.72
C MET A 397 22.45 16.29 -24.27
N ALA A 398 21.76 17.29 -23.71
CA ALA A 398 21.15 17.19 -22.39
C ALA A 398 20.04 16.13 -22.35
N ILE A 399 19.21 16.07 -23.40
CA ILE A 399 18.17 15.04 -23.56
C ILE A 399 18.81 13.65 -23.75
N ALA A 400 19.85 13.52 -24.57
CA ALA A 400 20.54 12.24 -24.78
C ALA A 400 21.17 11.70 -23.49
N TYR A 401 21.71 12.57 -22.64
CA TYR A 401 22.16 12.17 -21.30
C TYR A 401 20.98 11.66 -20.46
N LEU A 402 19.88 12.41 -20.43
CA LEU A 402 18.69 12.04 -19.67
C LEU A 402 18.14 10.68 -20.13
N ASP A 403 18.06 10.44 -21.44
CA ASP A 403 17.57 9.19 -22.04
C ASP A 403 18.43 7.97 -21.61
N ALA A 404 19.71 8.17 -21.29
CA ALA A 404 20.59 7.10 -20.84
C ALA A 404 20.44 6.75 -19.34
N VAL A 405 19.88 7.66 -18.53
CA VAL A 405 19.90 7.54 -17.05
C VAL A 405 18.52 7.62 -16.40
N LEU A 406 17.51 8.11 -17.12
CA LEU A 406 16.18 8.36 -16.56
C LEU A 406 15.40 7.06 -16.36
N VAL A 407 14.72 6.98 -15.22
CA VAL A 407 13.74 5.93 -14.92
C VAL A 407 12.38 6.59 -14.65
N GLY A 408 11.40 6.39 -15.53
CA GLY A 408 10.04 6.92 -15.36
C GLY A 408 9.56 7.76 -16.55
N ASN A 409 8.77 8.81 -16.28
CA ASN A 409 8.16 9.63 -17.33
C ASN A 409 9.20 10.52 -18.03
N ARG A 410 9.55 10.12 -19.26
CA ARG A 410 10.47 10.84 -20.13
C ARG A 410 9.95 12.21 -20.54
N ASP A 411 8.68 12.30 -20.89
CA ASP A 411 8.13 13.49 -21.52
C ASP A 411 8.10 14.67 -20.54
N ASP A 412 7.73 14.42 -19.28
CA ASP A 412 7.78 15.42 -18.21
C ASP A 412 9.21 15.91 -17.95
N ALA A 413 10.18 14.99 -17.90
CA ALA A 413 11.57 15.34 -17.62
C ALA A 413 12.21 16.11 -18.79
N VAL A 414 11.89 15.74 -20.04
CA VAL A 414 12.30 16.47 -21.24
C VAL A 414 11.65 17.87 -21.27
N ALA A 415 10.37 17.98 -20.92
CA ALA A 415 9.68 19.27 -20.85
C ALA A 415 10.32 20.20 -19.81
N GLN A 416 10.69 19.69 -18.64
CA GLN A 416 11.41 20.45 -17.61
C GLN A 416 12.77 20.95 -18.11
N ILE A 417 13.55 20.11 -18.78
CA ILE A 417 14.84 20.51 -19.36
C ILE A 417 14.64 21.60 -20.40
N ARG A 418 13.68 21.44 -21.32
CA ARG A 418 13.38 22.44 -22.36
C ARG A 418 13.00 23.77 -21.71
N ALA A 419 12.03 23.78 -20.80
CA ALA A 419 11.61 24.99 -20.12
C ALA A 419 12.76 25.68 -19.35
N ALA A 420 13.61 24.91 -18.66
CA ALA A 420 14.76 25.45 -17.95
C ALA A 420 15.81 26.04 -18.92
N CYS A 421 16.13 25.33 -20.01
CA CYS A 421 17.05 25.82 -21.04
C CYS A 421 16.52 27.10 -21.71
N ASP A 422 15.21 27.16 -21.97
CA ASP A 422 14.55 28.31 -22.58
C ASP A 422 14.60 29.55 -21.67
N ASN A 423 14.36 29.35 -20.37
CA ASN A 423 14.48 30.43 -19.38
C ASN A 423 15.93 30.92 -19.24
N LEU A 424 16.91 30.00 -19.21
CA LEU A 424 18.33 30.37 -19.16
C LEU A 424 18.79 31.11 -20.41
N TRP A 425 18.28 30.68 -21.56
CA TRP A 425 18.51 31.35 -22.84
C TRP A 425 17.98 32.78 -22.83
N GLN A 426 16.70 32.96 -22.50
CA GLN A 426 16.06 34.28 -22.43
C GLN A 426 16.65 35.18 -21.34
N GLY A 427 17.05 34.59 -20.20
CA GLY A 427 17.61 35.29 -19.04
C GLY A 427 19.07 35.75 -19.18
N GLY A 428 19.61 35.83 -20.40
CA GLY A 428 20.92 36.42 -20.67
C GLY A 428 22.02 35.46 -21.12
N MET A 429 21.69 34.26 -21.62
CA MET A 429 22.64 33.42 -22.38
C MET A 429 22.47 33.53 -23.90
N ARG A 430 21.40 34.19 -24.37
CA ARG A 430 21.14 34.44 -25.79
C ARG A 430 22.29 35.22 -26.41
N GLY A 431 22.91 34.65 -27.45
CA GLY A 431 23.92 35.31 -28.26
C GLY A 431 23.36 36.33 -29.23
N CYS A 432 24.16 37.34 -29.53
CA CYS A 432 23.87 38.29 -30.60
C CYS A 432 23.96 37.58 -31.96
N GLU A 433 22.93 37.69 -32.78
CA GLU A 433 22.82 36.98 -34.07
C GLU A 433 23.37 37.79 -35.25
N GLN A 434 23.91 38.99 -35.00
CA GLN A 434 24.45 39.87 -36.04
C GLN A 434 25.67 39.23 -36.74
N ILE A 435 25.70 39.36 -38.06
CA ILE A 435 26.77 38.84 -38.92
C ILE A 435 27.62 40.03 -39.40
N SER A 436 28.95 39.91 -39.27
CA SER A 436 29.90 40.87 -39.79
C SER A 436 29.91 40.87 -41.32
N MET A 437 30.46 41.93 -41.92
CA MET A 437 30.63 42.02 -43.38
C MET A 437 31.46 40.87 -43.97
N THR A 438 32.25 40.17 -43.15
CA THR A 438 33.05 38.99 -43.55
C THR A 438 32.33 37.66 -43.34
N GLY A 439 31.05 37.67 -42.95
CA GLY A 439 30.24 36.48 -42.71
C GLY A 439 30.38 35.86 -41.32
N ASN A 440 31.12 36.48 -40.39
CA ASN A 440 31.34 35.94 -39.04
C ASN A 440 30.34 36.51 -38.04
N ARG A 441 29.82 35.68 -37.14
CA ARG A 441 28.84 36.10 -36.13
C ARG A 441 29.48 36.84 -34.95
N CYS A 442 28.70 37.70 -34.31
CA CYS A 442 29.06 38.28 -33.02
C CYS A 442 29.20 37.19 -31.95
N GLN A 443 30.22 37.28 -31.09
CA GLN A 443 30.45 36.36 -29.96
C GLN A 443 29.85 36.87 -28.64
N LEU A 444 29.39 38.11 -28.62
CA LEU A 444 28.76 38.70 -27.44
C LEU A 444 27.34 38.16 -27.25
N LYS A 445 26.85 38.27 -26.02
CA LYS A 445 25.43 38.09 -25.70
C LYS A 445 24.59 39.15 -26.41
N VAL A 446 23.28 39.01 -26.46
CA VAL A 446 22.41 40.10 -26.93
C VAL A 446 22.74 41.35 -26.11
N HIS A 447 23.18 42.38 -26.82
CA HIS A 447 23.63 43.65 -26.27
C HIS A 447 23.02 44.77 -27.11
N PRO A 448 22.79 45.95 -26.54
CA PRO A 448 22.38 47.11 -27.32
C PRO A 448 23.53 47.51 -28.26
N ALA A 449 23.23 47.60 -29.55
CA ALA A 449 24.21 47.96 -30.57
C ALA A 449 24.12 49.45 -30.91
N VAL A 450 25.17 49.97 -31.56
CA VAL A 450 25.16 51.36 -32.05
C VAL A 450 23.97 51.59 -32.97
N GLY A 451 23.13 52.57 -32.62
CA GLY A 451 21.88 52.88 -33.32
C GLY A 451 20.62 52.22 -32.72
N ASP A 452 20.74 51.49 -31.61
CA ASP A 452 19.58 51.02 -30.85
C ASP A 452 18.92 52.20 -30.11
N ALA A 453 17.78 52.65 -30.64
CA ALA A 453 17.01 53.77 -30.12
C ALA A 453 16.28 53.46 -28.80
N SER A 454 16.28 52.19 -28.35
CA SER A 454 15.61 51.78 -27.11
C SER A 454 16.43 52.02 -25.84
N VAL A 455 17.71 52.35 -25.98
CA VAL A 455 18.64 52.61 -24.86
C VAL A 455 19.44 53.88 -25.09
N ASP A 456 19.96 54.45 -23.99
CA ASP A 456 20.85 55.59 -24.07
C ASP A 456 22.14 55.23 -24.87
N PRO A 457 22.67 56.15 -25.69
CA PRO A 457 23.88 55.91 -26.47
C PRO A 457 25.11 55.49 -25.65
N SER A 458 25.15 55.81 -24.35
CA SER A 458 26.21 55.39 -23.43
C SER A 458 26.21 53.88 -23.12
N ALA A 459 25.09 53.19 -23.36
CA ALA A 459 24.93 51.75 -23.15
C ALA A 459 25.19 50.92 -24.42
N TRP A 460 25.59 51.55 -25.53
CA TRP A 460 25.89 50.85 -26.78
C TRP A 460 27.21 50.11 -26.71
N GLU A 461 27.21 48.87 -27.19
CA GLU A 461 28.40 48.04 -27.37
C GLU A 461 28.60 47.69 -28.84
N MET A 462 29.86 47.63 -29.28
CA MET A 462 30.22 47.24 -30.65
C MET A 462 30.22 45.71 -30.77
N HIS A 463 29.71 45.20 -31.89
CA HIS A 463 29.80 43.76 -32.18
C HIS A 463 31.27 43.30 -32.29
N SER A 464 31.63 42.22 -31.60
CA SER A 464 32.93 41.56 -31.72
C SER A 464 32.76 40.13 -32.23
N ASN A 465 33.59 39.71 -33.18
CA ASN A 465 33.65 38.32 -33.65
C ASN A 465 34.97 37.60 -33.28
N ASP A 466 35.85 38.25 -32.51
CA ASP A 466 37.21 37.83 -32.09
C ASP A 466 38.10 37.26 -33.22
N ILE A 467 37.77 37.54 -34.49
CA ILE A 467 38.56 37.12 -35.64
C ILE A 467 39.29 38.34 -36.19
N THR A 468 40.57 38.45 -35.85
CA THR A 468 41.49 39.44 -36.42
C THR A 468 42.10 38.90 -37.70
N TYR A 469 41.63 39.41 -38.84
CA TYR A 469 42.30 39.17 -40.12
C TYR A 469 43.55 40.04 -40.19
N LEU A 470 44.72 39.42 -40.41
CA LEU A 470 46.04 40.08 -40.49
C LEU A 470 46.13 41.22 -41.52
N SER A 471 45.17 41.35 -42.44
CA SER A 471 45.26 42.24 -43.60
C SER A 471 44.13 43.29 -43.72
N THR A 472 43.30 43.49 -42.70
CA THR A 472 42.19 44.47 -42.77
C THR A 472 42.14 45.37 -41.56
N CYS A 473 42.16 46.69 -41.81
CA CYS A 473 41.83 47.71 -40.82
C CYS A 473 40.34 47.60 -40.44
N SER A 474 39.98 48.05 -39.23
CA SER A 474 38.61 48.09 -38.67
C SER A 474 37.58 48.83 -39.55
N CYS A 475 38.02 49.51 -40.61
CA CYS A 475 37.18 50.14 -41.64
C CYS A 475 36.92 49.25 -42.89
N GLY A 476 37.37 47.99 -42.90
CA GLY A 476 37.12 47.03 -44.00
C GLY A 476 37.99 47.20 -45.24
N ARG A 477 38.99 48.10 -45.23
CA ARG A 477 39.96 48.22 -46.33
C ARG A 477 41.12 47.25 -46.13
N ARG A 478 41.37 46.41 -47.14
CA ARG A 478 42.56 45.54 -47.23
C ARG A 478 43.79 46.40 -47.54
N GLN A 479 44.88 46.20 -46.81
CA GLN A 479 46.19 46.63 -47.30
C GLN A 479 46.54 45.75 -48.50
N ALA A 480 46.76 46.39 -49.65
CA ALA A 480 47.22 45.74 -50.88
C ALA A 480 48.68 45.30 -50.74
#